data_AF-R1IV10-F1
#
_entry.id   AF-R1IV10-F1
#
_cell.length_a   1.000
_cell.length_b   1.000
_cell.length_c   1.000
_cell.angle_alpha   90.00
_cell.angle_beta   90.00
_cell.angle_gamma   90.00
#
_symmetry.space_group_name_H-M   'P 1'
#
loop_
_entity.id
_entity.type
_entity.pdbx_description
1 polymer ?
#
loop_
_entity_poly.entity_id
_entity_poly.type
_entity_poly.pdbx_seq_one_letter_code
_entity_poly.pdbx_strand_id
1 'polypeptide(L)'
;MKKMIVSAAIVFALAGCEEANEAIDKAQEAANSAVDSIQDKVDAVDLSELNLDSLENATAYAKEFTESMEEALTADLTNADVVADVQEKVANSYACLVDATSESTAEKLLNKFMSAIGSEDTQSLIEKGVEKAKAAKECMM
;
A
#
# COMPACT_ATOMS: atom_id res chain seq x y z
N MET A 1 -49.51 -19.10 -12.92
CA MET A 1 -49.22 -20.29 -12.10
C MET A 1 -48.08 -21.08 -12.74
N LYS A 2 -47.26 -21.71 -11.89
CA LYS A 2 -46.17 -22.67 -12.14
C LYS A 2 -44.77 -22.15 -12.48
N LYS A 3 -43.94 -22.21 -11.42
CA LYS A 3 -42.49 -22.36 -11.35
C LYS A 3 -42.01 -23.56 -12.19
N MET A 4 -40.73 -23.54 -12.56
CA MET A 4 -39.73 -24.64 -12.70
C MET A 4 -38.75 -24.26 -13.84
N ILE A 5 -37.45 -24.56 -13.88
CA ILE A 5 -36.44 -25.21 -13.04
C ILE A 5 -35.09 -24.90 -13.72
N VAL A 6 -34.05 -24.69 -12.91
CA VAL A 6 -32.62 -24.99 -13.10
C VAL A 6 -32.18 -25.54 -14.47
N SER A 7 -31.11 -24.96 -15.02
CA SER A 7 -30.08 -25.72 -15.76
C SER A 7 -28.75 -24.98 -15.70
N ALA A 8 -28.02 -25.24 -14.61
CA ALA A 8 -26.57 -25.11 -14.58
C ALA A 8 -25.99 -26.24 -15.45
N ALA A 9 -25.26 -25.87 -16.49
CA ALA A 9 -24.46 -26.82 -17.27
C ALA A 9 -23.24 -26.07 -17.83
N ILE A 10 -22.23 -25.88 -16.98
CA ILE A 10 -20.86 -25.75 -17.44
C ILE A 10 -20.16 -27.03 -17.02
N VAL A 11 -20.16 -27.98 -17.95
CA VAL A 11 -19.25 -29.13 -17.93
C VAL A 11 -17.93 -28.60 -18.47
N PHE A 12 -16.98 -28.31 -17.60
CA PHE A 12 -15.57 -28.36 -17.97
C PHE A 12 -14.98 -29.65 -17.44
N ALA A 13 -14.38 -30.39 -18.35
CA ALA A 13 -13.75 -31.67 -18.14
C ALA A 13 -12.63 -31.55 -17.09
N LEU A 14 -12.88 -32.04 -15.87
CA LEU A 14 -11.85 -32.38 -14.91
C LEU A 14 -11.21 -33.73 -15.29
N ALA A 15 -10.39 -33.71 -16.32
CA ALA A 15 -9.45 -34.80 -16.58
C ALA A 15 -8.10 -34.16 -16.94
N GLY A 16 -7.30 -33.85 -15.92
CA GLY A 16 -5.93 -33.37 -16.09
C GLY A 16 -5.44 -32.26 -15.15
N CYS A 17 -6.15 -31.92 -14.06
CA CYS A 17 -5.75 -30.84 -13.15
C CYS A 17 -5.39 -31.34 -11.74
N GLU A 18 -4.52 -32.36 -11.62
CA GLU A 18 -3.88 -32.66 -10.33
C GLU A 18 -2.67 -31.74 -10.05
N GLU A 19 -2.09 -31.11 -11.09
CA GLU A 19 -0.93 -30.20 -10.94
C GLU A 19 -1.30 -28.71 -10.80
N ALA A 20 -2.58 -28.34 -10.95
CA ALA A 20 -3.02 -26.93 -10.91
C ALA A 20 -3.36 -26.42 -9.50
N ASN A 21 -3.59 -27.32 -8.54
CA ASN A 21 -3.97 -26.93 -7.18
C ASN A 21 -2.76 -26.49 -6.35
N GLU A 22 -1.56 -27.01 -6.63
CA GLU A 22 -0.32 -26.63 -5.94
C GLU A 22 0.20 -25.25 -6.36
N ALA A 23 -0.14 -24.80 -7.57
CA ALA A 23 0.28 -23.51 -8.11
C ALA A 23 -0.52 -22.32 -7.53
N ILE A 24 -1.79 -22.54 -7.14
CA ILE A 24 -2.65 -21.51 -6.57
C ILE A 24 -2.31 -21.26 -5.09
N ASP A 25 -2.06 -22.33 -4.32
CA ASP A 25 -1.59 -22.19 -2.94
C ASP A 25 -0.20 -21.53 -2.87
N LYS A 26 0.73 -21.88 -3.78
CA LYS A 26 2.05 -21.22 -3.85
C LYS A 26 2.00 -19.75 -4.28
N ALA A 27 1.02 -19.35 -5.09
CA ALA A 27 0.86 -17.94 -5.48
C ALA A 27 0.33 -17.08 -4.32
N GLN A 28 -0.59 -17.61 -3.51
CA GLN A 28 -1.07 -16.92 -2.31
C GLN A 28 -0.04 -16.94 -1.17
N GLU A 29 0.73 -18.02 -1.02
CA GLU A 29 1.82 -18.09 -0.04
C GLU A 29 2.99 -17.16 -0.42
N ALA A 30 3.29 -17.00 -1.72
CA ALA A 30 4.27 -16.02 -2.20
C ALA A 30 3.78 -14.57 -2.03
N ALA A 31 2.47 -14.31 -2.19
CA ALA A 31 1.89 -12.99 -1.93
C ALA A 31 1.94 -12.65 -0.43
N ASN A 32 1.59 -13.59 0.46
CA ASN A 32 1.71 -13.41 1.90
C ASN A 32 3.18 -13.28 2.34
N SER A 33 4.08 -14.11 1.81
CA SER A 33 5.53 -14.03 2.12
C SER A 33 6.19 -12.76 1.58
N ALA A 34 5.68 -12.20 0.47
CA ALA A 34 6.10 -10.90 -0.04
C ALA A 34 5.58 -9.76 0.85
N VAL A 35 4.34 -9.84 1.35
CA VAL A 35 3.79 -8.87 2.30
C VAL A 35 4.52 -8.92 3.65
N ASP A 36 4.88 -10.11 4.15
CA ASP A 36 5.74 -10.27 5.33
C ASP A 36 7.16 -9.72 5.08
N SER A 37 7.78 -10.04 3.92
CA SER A 37 9.10 -9.50 3.56
C SER A 37 9.12 -8.00 3.30
N ILE A 38 7.98 -7.41 2.92
CA ILE A 38 7.83 -5.98 2.77
C ILE A 38 7.59 -5.33 4.14
N GLN A 39 6.77 -5.90 5.01
CA GLN A 39 6.67 -5.46 6.42
C GLN A 39 8.05 -5.44 7.09
N ASP A 40 8.83 -6.52 6.98
CA ASP A 40 10.21 -6.56 7.50
C ASP A 40 11.14 -5.49 6.88
N LYS A 41 10.89 -5.07 5.62
CA LYS A 41 11.66 -4.02 4.94
C LYS A 41 11.18 -2.61 5.27
N VAL A 42 9.90 -2.45 5.60
CA VAL A 42 9.31 -1.18 6.03
C VAL A 42 9.65 -0.91 7.49
N ASP A 43 9.61 -1.92 8.36
CA ASP A 43 10.20 -1.87 9.71
C ASP A 43 11.70 -1.54 9.68
N ALA A 44 12.40 -1.93 8.60
CA ALA A 44 13.80 -1.60 8.38
C ALA A 44 14.05 -0.18 7.83
N VAL A 45 13.01 0.65 7.66
CA VAL A 45 13.18 2.06 7.30
C VAL A 45 13.80 2.80 8.50
N ASP A 46 15.13 2.86 8.51
CA ASP A 46 15.89 3.56 9.54
C ASP A 46 15.61 5.07 9.46
N LEU A 47 14.71 5.53 10.35
CA LEU A 47 14.31 6.93 10.49
C LEU A 47 15.41 7.79 11.14
N SER A 48 16.44 7.17 11.71
CA SER A 48 17.57 7.87 12.34
C SER A 48 18.40 8.64 11.31
N GLU A 49 18.42 8.18 10.04
CA GLU A 49 19.08 8.89 8.94
C GLU A 49 18.34 10.18 8.51
N LEU A 50 17.10 10.39 8.95
CA LEU A 50 16.27 11.53 8.57
C LEU A 50 16.41 12.75 9.51
N ASN A 51 17.28 12.68 10.54
CA ASN A 51 17.50 13.74 11.54
C ASN A 51 16.19 14.30 12.16
N LEU A 52 15.21 13.42 12.42
CA LEU A 52 13.89 13.80 12.93
C LEU A 52 13.91 14.21 14.42
N ASP A 53 14.93 13.77 15.17
CA ASP A 53 15.11 14.05 16.61
C ASP A 53 15.19 15.54 16.97
N SER A 54 15.51 16.40 16.00
CA SER A 54 15.56 17.86 16.21
C SER A 54 14.21 18.55 16.01
N LEU A 55 13.16 17.81 15.65
CA LEU A 55 11.88 18.34 15.19
C LEU A 55 10.74 17.71 15.97
N GLU A 56 10.12 18.51 16.86
CA GLU A 56 9.23 18.10 17.96
C GLU A 56 8.11 17.11 17.55
N ASN A 57 7.61 17.21 16.31
CA ASN A 57 6.53 16.35 15.79
C ASN A 57 6.93 15.47 14.58
N ALA A 58 8.17 15.58 14.10
CA ALA A 58 8.59 14.95 12.85
C ALA A 58 8.61 13.42 12.91
N THR A 59 9.01 12.85 14.05
CA THR A 59 9.00 11.38 14.25
C THR A 59 7.59 10.81 14.21
N ALA A 60 6.61 11.52 14.78
CA ALA A 60 5.21 11.09 14.77
C ALA A 60 4.64 11.10 13.35
N TYR A 61 4.85 12.18 12.59
CA TYR A 61 4.40 12.25 11.20
C TYR A 61 5.15 11.31 10.27
N ALA A 62 6.43 11.05 10.52
CA ALA A 62 7.17 10.04 9.75
C ALA A 62 6.60 8.64 9.98
N LYS A 63 6.22 8.32 11.22
CA LYS A 63 5.53 7.06 11.55
C LYS A 63 4.18 6.97 10.85
N GLU A 64 3.37 8.01 10.95
CA GLU A 64 2.04 8.07 10.31
C GLU A 64 2.14 7.97 8.78
N PHE A 65 3.15 8.60 8.18
CA PHE A 65 3.43 8.48 6.75
C PHE A 65 3.80 7.04 6.39
N THR A 66 4.70 6.40 7.15
CA THR A 66 5.04 4.99 6.95
C THR A 66 3.81 4.07 7.10
N GLU A 67 3.00 4.24 8.14
CA GLU A 67 1.76 3.47 8.36
C GLU A 67 0.79 3.61 7.18
N SER A 68 0.60 4.84 6.67
CA SER A 68 -0.26 5.06 5.50
C SER A 68 0.25 4.38 4.22
N MET A 69 1.56 4.19 4.09
CA MET A 69 2.15 3.45 2.98
C MET A 69 2.07 1.93 3.18
N GLU A 70 2.08 1.44 4.42
CA GLU A 70 1.78 0.03 4.74
C GLU A 70 0.32 -0.33 4.47
N GLU A 71 -0.60 0.59 4.78
CA GLU A 71 -2.00 0.45 4.39
C GLU A 71 -2.13 0.33 2.87
N ALA A 72 -1.36 1.09 2.09
CA ALA A 72 -1.33 0.98 0.62
C ALA A 72 -0.86 -0.38 0.10
N LEU A 73 0.02 -1.06 0.82
CA LEU A 73 0.49 -2.40 0.45
C LEU A 73 -0.57 -3.48 0.66
N THR A 74 -1.41 -3.30 1.67
CA THR A 74 -2.44 -4.27 2.06
C THR A 74 -3.83 -3.90 1.56
N ALA A 75 -3.96 -2.73 0.91
CA ALA A 75 -5.21 -2.20 0.37
C ALA A 75 -5.81 -3.07 -0.74
N ASP A 76 -7.13 -3.21 -0.72
CA ASP A 76 -7.88 -3.77 -1.85
C ASP A 76 -7.98 -2.74 -2.99
N LEU A 77 -7.04 -2.83 -3.93
CA LEU A 77 -6.96 -1.94 -5.09
C LEU A 77 -8.12 -2.12 -6.08
N THR A 78 -8.96 -3.15 -5.90
CA THR A 78 -10.18 -3.33 -6.72
C THR A 78 -11.37 -2.53 -6.18
N ASN A 79 -11.26 -2.02 -4.95
CA ASN A 79 -12.28 -1.19 -4.31
C ASN A 79 -11.90 0.29 -4.40
N ALA A 80 -12.67 1.05 -5.18
CA ALA A 80 -12.43 2.47 -5.42
C ALA A 80 -12.50 3.34 -4.14
N ASP A 81 -13.34 2.97 -3.17
CA ASP A 81 -13.45 3.70 -1.90
C ASP A 81 -12.20 3.48 -1.04
N VAL A 82 -11.66 2.26 -1.01
CA VAL A 82 -10.40 1.93 -0.29
C VAL A 82 -9.22 2.64 -0.94
N VAL A 83 -9.15 2.63 -2.27
CA VAL A 83 -8.13 3.36 -3.04
C VAL A 83 -8.15 4.85 -2.71
N ALA A 84 -9.34 5.48 -2.67
CA ALA A 84 -9.48 6.90 -2.37
C ALA A 84 -9.08 7.23 -0.92
N ASP A 85 -9.48 6.41 0.05
CA ASP A 85 -9.15 6.57 1.47
C ASP A 85 -7.65 6.49 1.71
N VAL A 86 -6.99 5.47 1.17
CA VAL A 86 -5.54 5.30 1.31
C VAL A 86 -4.78 6.43 0.63
N GLN A 87 -5.20 6.86 -0.57
CA GLN A 87 -4.60 8.01 -1.23
C GLN A 87 -4.74 9.30 -0.42
N GLU A 88 -5.86 9.47 0.29
CA GLU A 88 -6.06 10.61 1.18
C GLU A 88 -5.18 10.55 2.43
N LYS A 89 -5.05 9.37 3.05
CA LYS A 89 -4.14 9.15 4.17
C LYS A 89 -2.69 9.43 3.79
N VAL A 90 -2.22 8.84 2.68
CA VAL A 90 -0.86 9.09 2.15
C VAL A 90 -0.66 10.57 1.82
N ALA A 91 -1.67 11.22 1.24
CA ALA A 91 -1.58 12.64 0.93
C ALA A 91 -1.41 13.48 2.20
N ASN A 92 -2.24 13.20 3.21
CA ASN A 92 -2.25 13.96 4.45
C ASN A 92 -0.97 13.76 5.25
N SER A 93 -0.58 12.50 5.47
CA SER A 93 0.61 12.16 6.26
C SER A 93 1.90 12.64 5.59
N TYR A 94 1.98 12.62 4.26
CA TYR A 94 3.09 13.24 3.52
C TYR A 94 3.11 14.76 3.71
N ALA A 95 1.96 15.44 3.58
CA ALA A 95 1.89 16.89 3.79
C ALA A 95 2.31 17.28 5.21
N CYS A 96 1.84 16.55 6.22
CA CYS A 96 2.23 16.75 7.62
C CYS A 96 3.71 16.49 7.88
N LEU A 97 4.28 15.48 7.24
CA LEU A 97 5.72 15.22 7.31
C LEU A 97 6.52 16.36 6.66
N VAL A 98 6.10 16.86 5.50
CA VAL A 98 6.75 18.00 4.83
C VAL A 98 6.70 19.25 5.70
N ASP A 99 5.54 19.56 6.29
CA ASP A 99 5.34 20.72 7.17
C ASP A 99 6.22 20.66 8.41
N ALA A 100 6.29 19.48 9.05
CA ALA A 100 7.11 19.28 10.24
C ALA A 100 8.61 19.15 9.94
N THR A 101 8.99 18.90 8.69
CA THR A 101 10.39 18.67 8.27
C THR A 101 10.80 19.56 7.10
N SER A 102 10.91 18.96 5.91
CA SER A 102 11.13 19.60 4.63
C SER A 102 10.67 18.65 3.53
N GLU A 103 10.37 19.19 2.33
CA GLU A 103 10.05 18.36 1.16
C GLU A 103 11.17 17.36 0.86
N SER A 104 12.43 17.75 1.02
CA SER A 104 13.58 16.86 0.78
C SER A 104 13.66 15.68 1.75
N THR A 105 13.20 15.87 3.00
CA THR A 105 13.20 14.81 4.02
C THR A 105 12.06 13.83 3.74
N ALA A 106 10.87 14.34 3.44
CA ALA A 106 9.72 13.52 3.07
C ALA A 106 9.98 12.74 1.78
N GLU A 107 10.59 13.35 0.76
CA GLU A 107 10.97 12.67 -0.49
C GLU A 107 12.02 11.57 -0.28
N LYS A 108 12.98 11.75 0.64
CA LYS A 108 13.94 10.68 0.97
C LYS A 108 13.23 9.48 1.60
N LEU A 109 12.29 9.72 2.51
CA LEU A 109 11.51 8.65 3.12
C LEU A 109 10.62 7.94 2.09
N LEU A 110 9.93 8.70 1.24
CA LEU A 110 9.17 8.17 0.11
C LEU A 110 10.04 7.30 -0.81
N ASN A 111 11.20 7.79 -1.24
CA ASN A 111 12.09 7.05 -2.13
C ASN A 111 12.62 5.75 -1.51
N LYS A 112 12.91 5.75 -0.21
CA LYS A 112 13.28 4.52 0.53
C LYS A 112 12.15 3.51 0.48
N PHE A 113 10.92 3.95 0.75
CA PHE A 113 9.75 3.09 0.69
C PHE A 113 9.49 2.56 -0.72
N MET A 114 9.49 3.44 -1.74
CA MET A 114 9.35 3.07 -3.17
C MET A 114 10.39 2.03 -3.62
N SER A 115 11.63 2.14 -3.11
CA SER A 115 12.70 1.19 -3.41
C SER A 115 12.54 -0.16 -2.69
N ALA A 116 11.80 -0.19 -1.58
CA ALA A 116 11.55 -1.39 -0.80
C ALA A 116 10.36 -2.21 -1.33
N ILE A 117 9.38 -1.54 -1.93
CA ILE A 117 8.18 -2.17 -2.49
C ILE A 117 8.38 -2.65 -3.93
N GLY A 118 7.87 -3.85 -4.24
CA GLY A 118 7.95 -4.45 -5.58
C GLY A 118 6.68 -4.33 -6.43
N SER A 119 5.62 -3.75 -5.89
CA SER A 119 4.31 -3.63 -6.55
C SER A 119 4.18 -2.29 -7.26
N GLU A 120 4.15 -2.30 -8.61
CA GLU A 120 3.97 -1.10 -9.44
C GLU A 120 2.62 -0.41 -9.19
N ASP A 121 1.57 -1.18 -8.92
CA ASP A 121 0.23 -0.64 -8.63
C ASP A 121 0.22 0.12 -7.29
N THR A 122 0.90 -0.42 -6.29
CA THR A 122 1.06 0.24 -4.97
C THR A 122 1.94 1.49 -5.08
N GLN A 123 3.03 1.43 -5.86
CA GLN A 123 3.86 2.60 -6.15
C GLN A 123 3.01 3.72 -6.78
N SER A 124 2.21 3.39 -7.81
CA SER A 124 1.34 4.37 -8.47
C SER A 124 0.27 4.95 -7.54
N LEU A 125 -0.27 4.14 -6.63
CA LEU A 125 -1.21 4.62 -5.61
C LEU A 125 -0.56 5.67 -4.70
N ILE A 126 0.63 5.36 -4.19
CA ILE A 126 1.36 6.23 -3.26
C ILE A 126 1.80 7.52 -3.96
N GLU A 127 2.32 7.42 -5.20
CA GLU A 127 2.68 8.59 -6.01
C GLU A 127 1.49 9.54 -6.19
N LYS A 128 0.31 9.01 -6.53
CA LYS A 128 -0.92 9.82 -6.65
C LYS A 128 -1.33 10.47 -5.34
N GLY A 129 -1.16 9.78 -4.21
CA GLY A 129 -1.36 10.35 -2.87
C GLY A 129 -0.42 11.53 -2.62
N VAL A 130 0.87 11.37 -2.92
CA VAL A 130 1.89 12.43 -2.78
C VAL A 130 1.61 13.61 -3.73
N GLU A 131 1.22 13.36 -4.98
CA GLU A 131 0.82 14.43 -5.91
C GLU A 131 -0.38 15.21 -5.38
N LYS A 132 -1.38 14.51 -4.81
CA LYS A 132 -2.53 15.13 -4.14
C LYS A 132 -2.10 15.99 -2.95
N ALA A 133 -1.13 15.52 -2.15
CA ALA A 133 -0.54 16.30 -1.06
C ALA A 133 0.09 17.60 -1.56
N LYS A 134 0.94 17.52 -2.59
CA LYS A 134 1.62 18.68 -3.19
C LYS A 134 0.63 19.69 -3.79
N ALA A 135 -0.53 19.22 -4.27
CA ALA A 135 -1.61 20.06 -4.76
C ALA A 135 -2.40 20.76 -3.64
N ALA A 136 -2.66 20.05 -2.53
CA ALA A 136 -3.41 20.58 -1.38
C ALA A 136 -2.57 21.52 -0.51
N LYS A 137 -1.26 21.29 -0.38
CA LYS A 137 -0.27 22.08 0.37
C LYS A 137 -0.52 22.25 1.88
N GLU A 138 -1.51 21.56 2.44
CA GLU A 138 -1.89 21.69 3.85
C GLU A 138 -1.98 20.31 4.50
N CYS A 139 -1.38 20.21 5.68
CA CYS A 139 -1.58 19.09 6.61
C CYS A 139 -2.97 19.25 7.24
N MET A 140 -3.90 18.38 6.87
CA MET A 140 -5.25 18.34 7.45
C MET A 140 -5.31 17.24 8.51
N MET A 141 -4.79 17.53 9.71
CA MET A 141 -4.99 16.66 10.88
C MET A 141 -6.47 16.48 11.23
#